data_AF-A0A8X6PP62-F1
#
_entry.id   AF-A0A8X6PP62-F1
#
_cell.length_a   1.000
_cell.length_b   1.000
_cell.length_c   1.000
_cell.angle_alpha   90.00
_cell.angle_beta   90.00
_cell.angle_gamma   90.00
#
_symmetry.space_group_name_H-M   'P 1'
#
loop_
_entity.id
_entity.type
_entity.pdbx_description
1 polymer ?
#
loop_
_entity_poly.entity_id
_entity_poly.type
_entity_poly.pdbx_seq_one_letter_code
_entity_poly.pdbx_strand_id
1 'polypeptide(L)'
;MPYAICADLECILEKISSYQQDPQISSTESIAKHVPCGFAYVIVGPDGMIIKSPTVFRGKNSIDEFLTKLLDEEKSILDTFRYVKPMIFSPTDEENFKSSTHCNICENPLNGDAIREHDHLTGAYRGAAHNSCNLNFKLANYIPVVIHNLRNYDGHFLIQGIGKFKEKRIQCIP
;
A
#
# COMPACT_ATOMS: atom_id res chain seq x y z
N MET A 1 3.28 -4.63 -6.64
CA MET A 1 4.04 -3.83 -5.69
C MET A 1 3.87 -4.54 -4.37
N PRO A 2 4.82 -5.40 -4.01
CA PRO A 2 4.76 -6.25 -2.82
C PRO A 2 4.92 -5.52 -1.47
N TYR A 3 4.51 -4.26 -1.38
CA TYR A 3 4.54 -3.50 -0.12
C TYR A 3 3.12 -3.26 0.35
N ALA A 4 2.92 -3.27 1.66
CA ALA A 4 1.66 -2.88 2.28
C ALA A 4 1.93 -1.88 3.41
N ILE A 5 0.99 -0.96 3.62
CA ILE A 5 1.04 -0.04 4.76
C ILE A 5 -0.07 -0.45 5.72
N CYS A 6 0.28 -0.79 6.95
CA CYS A 6 -0.68 -1.04 8.01
C CYS A 6 -0.74 0.19 8.90
N ALA A 7 -1.93 0.77 9.06
CA ALA A 7 -2.12 2.06 9.70
C ALA A 7 -3.24 2.05 10.74
N ASP A 8 -3.10 2.97 11.68
CA ASP A 8 -3.99 3.24 12.79
C ASP A 8 -4.17 4.75 12.96
N LEU A 9 -5.39 5.19 13.25
CA LEU A 9 -5.77 6.59 13.48
C LEU A 9 -6.36 6.75 14.88
N GLU A 10 -5.94 7.81 15.55
CA GLU A 10 -6.37 8.12 16.92
C GLU A 10 -7.22 9.38 16.95
N CYS A 11 -8.21 9.41 17.84
CA CYS A 11 -9.12 10.54 18.01
C CYS A 11 -9.31 10.91 19.48
N ILE A 12 -9.48 12.22 19.73
CA ILE A 12 -9.93 12.74 21.02
C ILE A 12 -11.44 13.05 20.95
N LEU A 13 -12.11 12.90 22.09
CA LEU A 13 -13.50 13.32 22.28
C LEU A 13 -13.57 14.76 22.76
N GLU A 14 -14.08 15.65 21.92
CA GLU A 14 -14.40 17.04 22.28
C GLU A 14 -15.88 17.16 22.66
N LYS A 15 -16.18 17.76 23.82
CA LYS A 15 -17.56 17.98 24.25
C LYS A 15 -18.27 19.01 23.35
N ILE A 16 -19.51 18.72 22.97
CA ILE A 16 -20.35 19.67 22.24
C ILE A 16 -21.18 20.45 23.26
N SER A 17 -20.98 21.76 23.37
CA SER A 17 -21.55 22.59 24.45
C SER A 17 -22.70 23.51 24.04
N SER A 18 -23.37 23.28 22.91
CA SER A 18 -24.50 24.15 22.54
C SER A 18 -25.57 23.44 21.72
N TYR A 19 -26.71 23.15 22.33
CA TYR A 19 -27.95 23.04 21.59
C TYR A 19 -29.14 23.48 22.46
N GLN A 20 -29.92 24.44 21.97
CA GLN A 20 -31.27 24.70 22.48
C GLN A 20 -32.21 23.78 21.70
N GLN A 21 -32.80 22.80 22.37
CA GLN A 21 -33.78 21.92 21.75
C GLN A 21 -35.11 22.63 21.55
N ASP A 22 -35.73 22.40 20.39
CA ASP A 22 -37.15 22.69 20.17
C ASP A 22 -37.96 21.50 20.74
N PRO A 23 -38.79 21.71 21.78
CA PRO A 23 -39.60 20.65 22.38
C PRO A 23 -40.62 20.00 21.43
N GLN A 24 -40.91 20.61 20.27
CA GLN A 24 -41.90 20.10 19.31
C GLN A 24 -41.33 19.15 18.26
N ILE A 25 -40.01 18.96 18.22
CA ILE A 25 -39.34 18.16 17.19
C ILE A 25 -38.47 17.11 17.86
N SER A 26 -38.67 15.83 17.50
CA SER A 26 -37.76 14.76 17.92
C SER A 26 -36.36 15.05 17.38
N SER A 27 -35.38 15.12 18.26
CA SER A 27 -33.98 15.38 17.91
C SER A 27 -33.06 14.37 18.60
N THR A 28 -31.89 14.14 17.99
CA THR A 28 -30.82 13.31 18.57
C THR A 28 -29.76 14.22 19.19
N GLU A 29 -29.38 13.97 20.45
CA GLU A 29 -28.32 14.71 21.13
C GLU A 29 -26.94 14.13 20.80
N SER A 30 -26.09 14.92 20.14
CA SER A 30 -24.67 14.59 20.00
C SER A 30 -23.91 15.12 21.21
N ILE A 31 -23.41 14.22 22.05
CA ILE A 31 -22.78 14.57 23.34
C ILE A 31 -21.30 14.95 23.16
N ALA A 32 -20.63 14.34 22.18
CA ALA A 32 -19.22 14.55 21.91
C ALA A 32 -18.90 14.35 20.43
N LYS A 33 -17.86 15.06 19.96
CA LYS A 33 -17.31 14.99 18.63
C LYS A 33 -15.95 14.30 18.66
N HIS A 34 -15.76 13.30 17.81
CA HIS A 34 -14.45 12.72 17.58
C HIS A 34 -13.60 13.64 16.70
N VAL A 35 -12.38 13.95 17.14
CA VAL A 35 -11.43 14.81 16.42
C VAL A 35 -10.10 14.05 16.25
N PRO A 36 -9.65 13.80 15.01
CA PRO A 36 -8.40 13.10 14.75
C PRO A 36 -7.21 13.83 15.38
N CYS A 37 -6.47 13.13 16.23
CA CYS A 37 -5.38 13.68 17.04
C CYS A 37 -4.04 12.97 16.84
N GLY A 38 -4.01 11.86 16.11
CA GLY A 38 -2.77 11.20 15.76
C GLY A 38 -2.95 10.05 14.79
N PHE A 39 -1.83 9.48 14.38
CA PHE A 39 -1.78 8.25 13.60
C PHE A 39 -0.49 7.49 13.85
N ALA A 40 -0.49 6.20 13.54
CA ALA A 40 0.69 5.39 13.41
C ALA A 40 0.60 4.51 12.17
N TYR A 41 1.70 4.30 11.45
CA TYR A 41 1.76 3.28 10.41
C TYR A 41 3.12 2.58 10.34
N VAL A 42 3.08 1.36 9.84
CA VAL A 42 4.26 0.57 9.47
C VAL A 42 4.19 0.18 8.00
N ILE A 43 5.35 0.03 7.38
CA ILE A 43 5.47 -0.46 6.01
C ILE A 43 6.00 -1.88 6.05
N VAL A 44 5.21 -2.79 5.50
CA VAL A 44 5.50 -4.21 5.39
C VAL A 44 6.05 -4.47 3.99
N GLY A 45 7.21 -5.11 3.92
CA GLY A 45 7.89 -5.46 2.69
C GLY A 45 7.39 -6.77 2.06
N PRO A 46 7.99 -7.17 0.93
CA PRO A 46 7.63 -8.39 0.20
C PRO A 46 7.75 -9.68 1.01
N ASP A 47 8.67 -9.68 1.98
CA ASP A 47 8.98 -10.79 2.87
C ASP A 47 8.08 -10.82 4.12
N GLY A 48 7.12 -9.89 4.21
CA GLY A 48 6.26 -9.73 5.39
C GLY A 48 6.94 -9.02 6.56
N MET A 49 8.17 -8.53 6.38
CA MET A 49 8.92 -7.86 7.44
C MET A 49 8.67 -6.34 7.42
N ILE A 50 8.75 -5.73 8.60
CA ILE A 50 8.69 -4.27 8.73
C ILE A 50 10.00 -3.68 8.23
N ILE A 51 9.93 -2.81 7.21
CA ILE A 51 11.14 -2.31 6.53
C ILE A 51 11.79 -1.10 7.22
N LYS A 52 11.06 -0.43 8.12
CA LYS A 52 11.54 0.74 8.88
C LYS A 52 10.75 0.94 10.16
N SER A 53 11.29 1.73 11.08
CA SER A 53 10.61 2.08 12.34
C SER A 53 9.21 2.67 12.08
N PRO A 54 8.23 2.40 12.95
CA PRO A 54 6.87 2.94 12.80
C PRO A 54 6.89 4.47 12.70
N THR A 55 6.11 5.00 11.76
CA THR A 55 5.89 6.44 11.67
C THR A 55 4.73 6.80 12.58
N VAL A 56 4.95 7.73 13.50
CA VAL A 56 3.95 8.15 14.49
C VAL A 56 3.82 9.67 14.44
N PHE A 57 2.58 10.14 14.45
CA PHE A 57 2.26 11.56 14.55
C PHE A 57 1.21 11.79 15.63
N ARG A 58 1.35 12.89 16.37
CA ARG A 58 0.39 13.36 17.38
C ARG A 58 0.25 14.87 17.24
N GLY A 59 -0.96 15.35 16.95
CA GLY A 59 -1.19 16.76 16.75
C GLY A 59 -2.53 17.08 16.08
N LYS A 60 -2.71 18.37 15.78
CA LYS A 60 -3.82 18.83 14.94
C LYS A 60 -3.54 18.46 13.48
N ASN A 61 -4.58 18.45 12.65
CA ASN A 61 -4.48 18.15 11.21
C ASN A 61 -3.93 16.74 10.90
N SER A 62 -4.11 15.79 11.82
CA SER A 62 -3.58 14.42 11.70
C SER A 62 -3.93 13.73 10.39
N ILE A 63 -5.11 13.97 9.83
CA ILE A 63 -5.54 13.38 8.56
C ILE A 63 -4.74 13.94 7.36
N ASP A 64 -4.51 15.26 7.33
CA ASP A 64 -3.79 15.89 6.22
C ASP A 64 -2.31 15.47 6.26
N GLU A 65 -1.73 15.40 7.45
CA GLU A 65 -0.38 14.86 7.67
C GLU A 65 -0.29 13.39 7.30
N PHE A 66 -1.28 12.57 7.67
CA PHE A 66 -1.33 11.15 7.32
C PHE A 66 -1.31 10.95 5.81
N LEU A 67 -2.22 11.63 5.08
CA LEU A 67 -2.31 11.54 3.63
C LEU A 67 -1.03 12.04 2.94
N THR A 68 -0.44 13.13 3.44
CA THR A 68 0.84 13.65 2.94
C THR A 68 1.95 12.62 3.10
N LYS A 69 2.05 12.00 4.28
CA LYS A 69 3.03 10.94 4.53
C LYS A 69 2.83 9.73 3.63
N LEU A 70 1.60 9.28 3.41
CA LEU A 70 1.33 8.18 2.48
C LEU A 70 1.81 8.48 1.04
N LEU A 71 1.68 9.73 0.58
CA LEU A 71 2.17 10.14 -0.74
C LEU A 71 3.71 10.18 -0.79
N ASP A 72 4.36 10.60 0.29
CA ASP A 72 5.82 10.55 0.40
C ASP A 72 6.33 9.08 0.40
N GLU A 73 5.62 8.18 1.07
CA GLU A 73 5.93 6.74 1.03
C GLU A 73 5.72 6.15 -0.35
N GLU A 74 4.62 6.50 -1.03
CA GLU A 74 4.36 6.08 -2.41
C GLU A 74 5.54 6.45 -3.30
N LYS A 75 5.99 7.70 -3.24
CA LYS A 75 7.12 8.17 -4.03
C LYS A 75 8.40 7.38 -3.71
N SER A 76 8.71 7.22 -2.44
CA SER A 76 9.93 6.53 -1.98
C SER A 76 9.95 5.06 -2.39
N ILE A 77 8.82 4.37 -2.27
CA ILE A 77 8.66 2.97 -2.67
C ILE A 77 8.76 2.87 -4.20
N LEU A 78 8.08 3.72 -4.95
CA LEU A 78 8.15 3.72 -6.42
C LEU A 78 9.56 3.99 -6.95
N ASP A 79 10.30 4.92 -6.33
CA ASP A 79 11.68 5.20 -6.72
C ASP A 79 12.60 4.00 -6.47
N THR A 80 12.31 3.18 -5.46
CA THR A 80 12.98 1.88 -5.24
C THR A 80 12.69 0.89 -6.38
N PHE A 81 11.46 0.84 -6.90
CA PHE A 81 11.09 -0.03 -8.03
C PHE A 81 11.66 0.42 -9.38
N ARG A 82 11.93 1.72 -9.55
CA ARG A 82 12.55 2.24 -10.79
C ARG A 82 13.99 1.77 -10.96
N TYR A 83 14.65 1.44 -9.86
CA TYR A 83 15.97 0.84 -9.90
C TYR A 83 15.85 -0.63 -10.30
N VAL A 84 16.19 -0.94 -11.56
CA VAL A 84 16.27 -2.33 -12.02
C VAL A 84 17.52 -2.96 -11.43
N LYS A 85 17.35 -3.75 -10.38
CA LYS A 85 18.47 -4.48 -9.78
C LYS A 85 19.05 -5.46 -10.80
N PRO A 86 20.38 -5.46 -11.01
CA PRO A 86 21.03 -6.43 -11.89
C PRO A 86 20.70 -7.86 -11.46
N MET A 87 20.45 -8.72 -12.44
CA MET A 87 20.19 -10.13 -12.19
C MET A 87 21.43 -10.80 -11.56
N ILE A 88 21.21 -11.45 -10.42
CA ILE A 88 22.16 -12.36 -9.80
C ILE A 88 22.00 -13.70 -10.51
N PHE A 89 23.03 -14.12 -11.24
CA PHE A 89 22.95 -15.28 -12.11
C PHE A 89 24.20 -16.16 -11.95
N SER A 90 24.03 -17.28 -11.25
CA SER A 90 25.10 -18.24 -10.96
C SER A 90 25.28 -19.26 -12.08
N PRO A 91 26.40 -20.02 -12.09
CA PRO A 91 26.56 -21.15 -13.01
C PRO A 91 25.44 -22.20 -12.89
N THR A 92 24.94 -22.45 -11.68
CA THR A 92 23.81 -23.34 -11.43
C THR A 92 22.52 -22.80 -12.04
N ASP A 93 22.30 -21.48 -12.01
CA ASP A 93 21.15 -20.85 -12.68
C ASP A 93 21.23 -20.99 -14.21
N GLU A 94 22.43 -20.92 -14.78
CA GLU A 94 22.64 -21.17 -16.22
C GLU A 94 22.31 -22.62 -16.59
N GLU A 95 22.68 -23.60 -15.76
CA GLU A 95 22.31 -25.00 -15.95
C GLU A 95 20.79 -25.21 -15.83
N ASN A 96 20.16 -24.59 -14.83
CA ASN A 96 18.71 -24.63 -14.65
C ASN A 96 17.98 -24.00 -15.84
N PHE A 97 18.45 -22.85 -16.33
CA PHE A 97 17.89 -22.19 -17.51
C PHE A 97 18.00 -23.07 -18.77
N LYS A 98 19.18 -23.65 -19.03
CA LYS A 98 19.40 -24.51 -20.21
C LYS A 98 18.60 -25.81 -20.18
N SER A 99 18.36 -26.37 -18.99
CA SER A 99 17.59 -27.61 -18.81
C SER A 99 16.08 -27.38 -18.68
N SER A 100 15.64 -26.13 -18.56
CA SER A 100 14.22 -25.78 -18.44
C SER A 100 13.47 -26.08 -19.73
N THR A 101 12.38 -26.85 -19.60
CA THR A 101 11.50 -27.22 -20.71
C THR A 101 10.16 -26.51 -20.67
N HIS A 102 9.80 -25.93 -19.52
CA HIS A 102 8.51 -25.27 -19.28
C HIS A 102 8.72 -23.88 -18.68
N CYS A 103 7.78 -22.99 -18.96
CA CYS A 103 7.78 -21.62 -18.47
C CYS A 103 7.46 -21.59 -16.97
N ASN A 104 8.28 -20.88 -16.19
CA ASN A 104 8.11 -20.73 -14.75
C ASN A 104 6.84 -19.96 -14.34
N ILE A 105 6.18 -19.29 -15.29
CA ILE A 105 5.02 -18.41 -15.03
C ILE A 105 3.71 -19.11 -15.38
N CYS A 106 3.63 -19.70 -16.58
CA CYS A 106 2.40 -20.30 -17.09
C CYS A 106 2.45 -21.83 -17.19
N GLU A 107 3.60 -22.43 -16.83
CA GLU A 107 3.85 -23.87 -16.81
C GLU A 107 3.74 -24.58 -18.17
N ASN A 108 3.57 -23.83 -19.27
CA ASN A 108 3.53 -24.38 -20.63
C ASN A 108 4.94 -24.57 -21.23
N PRO A 109 5.13 -25.48 -22.21
CA PRO A 109 6.42 -25.71 -22.85
C PRO A 109 7.08 -24.45 -23.42
N LEU A 110 8.39 -24.34 -23.26
CA LEU A 110 9.22 -23.29 -23.86
C LEU A 110 9.52 -23.66 -25.32
N ASN A 111 9.15 -22.81 -26.27
CA ASN A 111 9.23 -23.10 -27.71
C ASN A 111 10.45 -22.40 -28.35
N GLY A 112 11.58 -22.37 -27.64
CA GLY A 112 12.80 -21.69 -28.07
C GLY A 112 12.81 -20.17 -27.84
N ASP A 113 11.77 -19.61 -27.21
CA ASP A 113 11.61 -18.20 -26.85
C ASP A 113 11.86 -17.92 -25.36
N ALA A 114 12.63 -18.79 -24.71
CA ALA A 114 12.94 -18.72 -23.29
C ALA A 114 13.80 -17.48 -22.98
N ILE A 115 13.35 -16.69 -22.00
CA ILE A 115 14.08 -15.58 -21.42
C ILE A 115 14.35 -15.86 -19.94
N ARG A 116 15.40 -15.23 -19.40
CA ARG A 116 15.75 -15.33 -17.97
C ARG A 116 14.90 -14.36 -17.18
N GLU A 117 13.92 -14.86 -16.44
CA GLU A 117 13.09 -14.05 -15.55
C GLU A 117 13.76 -13.93 -14.17
N HIS A 118 13.76 -12.71 -13.63
CA HIS A 118 14.36 -12.44 -12.33
C HIS A 118 13.52 -11.44 -11.53
N ASP A 119 13.67 -11.52 -10.22
CA ASP A 119 13.04 -10.60 -9.28
C ASP A 119 13.71 -9.21 -9.38
N HIS A 120 12.94 -8.17 -9.73
CA HIS A 120 13.46 -6.81 -9.83
C HIS A 120 13.86 -6.19 -8.48
N LEU A 121 13.36 -6.71 -7.34
CA LEU A 121 13.71 -6.24 -6.00
C LEU A 121 14.95 -6.96 -5.47
N THR A 122 14.99 -8.29 -5.58
CA THR A 122 16.10 -9.07 -5.00
C THR A 122 17.24 -9.29 -5.99
N GLY A 123 16.97 -9.22 -7.28
CA GLY A 123 17.89 -9.60 -8.36
C GLY A 123 17.91 -11.11 -8.61
N ALA A 124 17.23 -11.92 -7.79
CA ALA A 124 17.32 -13.37 -7.87
C ALA A 124 16.67 -13.90 -9.15
N TYR A 125 17.39 -14.78 -9.85
CA TYR A 125 16.82 -15.58 -10.93
C TYR A 125 15.67 -16.44 -10.41
N ARG A 126 14.57 -16.46 -11.15
CA ARG A 126 13.34 -17.19 -10.79
C ARG A 126 13.08 -18.36 -11.71
N GLY A 127 13.45 -18.25 -12.99
CA GLY A 127 13.28 -19.34 -13.94
C GLY A 127 13.29 -18.89 -15.40
N ALA A 128 13.18 -19.87 -16.29
CA ALA A 128 12.98 -19.63 -17.70
C ALA A 128 11.50 -19.30 -17.95
N ALA A 129 11.22 -18.24 -18.70
CA ALA A 129 9.86 -17.84 -19.03
C ALA A 129 9.71 -17.53 -20.53
N HIS A 130 8.48 -17.56 -21.05
CA HIS A 130 8.21 -16.95 -22.36
C HIS A 130 8.42 -15.44 -22.27
N ASN A 131 8.86 -14.82 -23.37
CA ASN A 131 8.98 -13.35 -23.45
C ASN A 131 7.63 -12.66 -23.17
N SER A 132 6.53 -13.20 -23.72
CA SER A 132 5.18 -12.68 -23.50
C SER A 132 4.74 -12.83 -22.03
N CYS A 133 5.02 -13.96 -21.39
CA CYS A 133 4.72 -14.18 -19.98
C CYS A 133 5.47 -13.19 -19.10
N ASN A 134 6.77 -12.98 -19.34
CA ASN A 134 7.57 -12.03 -18.59
C ASN A 134 7.06 -10.58 -18.72
N LEU A 135 6.73 -10.14 -19.94
CA LEU A 135 6.18 -8.79 -20.17
C LEU A 135 4.81 -8.58 -19.52
N ASN A 136 4.02 -9.64 -19.43
CA ASN A 136 2.70 -9.61 -18.82
C ASN A 136 2.73 -9.83 -17.29
N PHE A 137 3.84 -10.36 -16.76
CA PHE A 137 4.04 -10.54 -15.33
C PHE A 137 4.30 -9.20 -14.65
N LYS A 138 3.21 -8.47 -14.43
CA LYS A 138 3.24 -7.14 -13.81
C LYS A 138 2.98 -7.29 -12.32
N LEU A 139 3.94 -6.82 -11.53
CA LEU A 139 3.69 -6.51 -10.13
C LEU A 139 2.58 -5.45 -10.05
N ALA A 140 1.69 -5.55 -9.05
CA ALA A 140 0.65 -4.53 -8.82
C ALA A 140 1.22 -3.10 -8.85
N ASN A 141 0.47 -2.14 -9.35
CA ASN A 141 0.92 -0.75 -9.51
C ASN A 141 0.37 0.19 -8.41
N TYR A 142 -0.14 -0.36 -7.31
CA TYR A 142 -0.68 0.38 -6.18
C TYR A 142 -0.17 -0.21 -4.86
N ILE A 143 -0.13 0.63 -3.81
CA ILE A 143 0.26 0.23 -2.46
C ILE A 143 -1.03 0.06 -1.65
N PRO A 144 -1.38 -1.17 -1.20
CA PRO A 144 -2.48 -1.34 -0.26
C PRO A 144 -2.18 -0.63 1.07
N VAL A 145 -3.13 0.17 1.54
CA VAL A 145 -3.15 0.76 2.88
C VAL A 145 -4.28 0.10 3.67
N VAL A 146 -3.91 -0.69 4.67
CA VAL A 146 -4.82 -1.43 5.55
C VAL A 146 -5.01 -0.64 6.83
N ILE A 147 -6.24 -0.25 7.12
CA ILE A 147 -6.59 0.53 8.30
C ILE A 147 -7.55 -0.27 9.16
N HIS A 148 -7.22 -0.42 10.44
CA HIS A 148 -7.86 -1.42 11.29
C HIS A 148 -9.36 -1.15 11.54
N ASN A 149 -9.85 0.10 11.39
CA ASN A 149 -11.23 0.50 11.63
C ASN A 149 -11.84 1.40 10.54
N LEU A 150 -11.44 1.19 9.27
CA LEU A 150 -11.83 2.05 8.14
C LEU A 150 -13.35 2.20 7.95
N ARG A 151 -14.08 1.07 7.88
CA ARG A 151 -15.50 1.07 7.50
C ARG A 151 -16.43 1.67 8.56
N ASN A 152 -16.11 1.46 9.83
CA ASN A 152 -17.03 1.76 10.93
C ASN A 152 -16.69 3.07 11.67
N TYR A 153 -15.48 3.57 11.50
CA TYR A 153 -15.02 4.72 12.27
C TYR A 153 -14.15 5.65 11.42
N ASP A 154 -12.98 5.21 10.96
CA ASP A 154 -11.98 6.13 10.41
C ASP A 154 -12.30 6.69 9.02
N GLY A 155 -13.14 5.99 8.25
CA GLY A 155 -13.38 6.29 6.85
C GLY A 155 -13.94 7.70 6.61
N HIS A 156 -14.79 8.20 7.51
CA HIS A 156 -15.40 9.52 7.31
C HIS A 156 -14.37 10.66 7.38
N PHE A 157 -13.37 10.55 8.26
CA PHE A 157 -12.28 11.54 8.35
C PHE A 157 -11.40 11.50 7.11
N LEU A 158 -11.07 10.30 6.64
CA LEU A 158 -10.22 10.10 5.47
C LEU A 158 -10.90 10.59 4.18
N ILE A 159 -12.19 10.31 3.99
CA ILE A 159 -12.95 10.80 2.84
C ILE A 159 -12.97 12.34 2.81
N GLN A 160 -13.13 12.99 3.96
CA GLN A 160 -13.06 14.45 4.06
C GLN A 160 -11.66 14.99 3.70
N GLY A 161 -10.60 14.30 4.13
CA GLY A 161 -9.22 14.68 3.83
C GLY A 161 -8.86 14.49 2.35
N ILE A 162 -9.22 13.35 1.77
CA ILE A 162 -8.89 12.98 0.38
C ILE A 162 -9.41 14.01 -0.62
N GLY A 163 -10.56 14.64 -0.36
CA GLY A 163 -11.12 15.69 -1.21
C GLY A 163 -10.19 16.90 -1.43
N LYS A 164 -9.17 17.09 -0.58
CA LYS A 164 -8.13 18.11 -0.72
C LYS A 164 -7.03 17.71 -1.70
N PHE A 165 -6.83 16.42 -1.97
CA PHE A 165 -5.74 15.85 -2.79
C PHE A 165 -6.23 15.46 -4.20
N LYS A 166 -6.88 16.42 -4.90
CA LYS A 166 -7.59 16.18 -6.18
C LYS A 166 -6.71 15.70 -7.34
N GLU A 167 -5.41 15.92 -7.27
CA GLU A 167 -4.45 15.56 -8.33
C GLU A 167 -3.96 14.10 -8.26
N LYS A 168 -4.36 13.37 -7.21
CA LYS A 168 -3.92 11.99 -6.97
C LYS A 168 -5.11 11.03 -7.04
N ARG A 169 -4.93 9.91 -7.74
CA ARG A 169 -5.94 8.84 -7.84
C ARG A 169 -5.88 7.96 -6.59
N ILE A 170 -6.66 8.31 -5.57
CA ILE A 170 -6.86 7.50 -4.36
C ILE A 170 -8.17 6.71 -4.53
N GLN A 171 -8.10 5.38 -4.39
CA GLN A 171 -9.27 4.51 -4.39
C GLN A 171 -9.46 3.91 -3.00
N CYS A 172 -10.65 4.11 -2.43
CA CYS A 172 -11.03 3.53 -1.14
C CYS A 172 -12.00 2.37 -1.39
N ILE A 173 -11.69 1.19 -0.86
CA ILE A 173 -12.54 -0.01 -0.91
C ILE A 173 -12.90 -0.35 0.54
N PRO A 174 -14.17 -0.19 0.96
CA PRO A 174 -14.61 -0.44 2.33
C PRO A 174 -14.88 -1.92 2.65
#